data_AF-A0A7S1KA52-F1
#
_entry.id   AF-A0A7S1KA52-F1
#
_cell.length_a   1.000
_cell.length_b   1.000
_cell.length_c   1.000
_cell.angle_alpha   90.00
_cell.angle_beta   90.00
_cell.angle_gamma   90.00
#
_symmetry.space_group_name_H-M   'P 1'
#
loop_
_entity.id
_entity.type
_entity.pdbx_description
1 polymer ?
#
loop_
_entity_poly.entity_id
_entity_poly.type
_entity_poly.pdbx_seq_one_letter_code
_entity_poly.pdbx_strand_id
1 'polypeptide(L)'
;AEASEPADDLFSIPPECIEVVPPFDVVPLSAQQQPAGQGGNGHGFVSMFRGCAPYIASHRGHIFVVHIPGYMLDRPVFPSLMEDLSVLWILGVKLVLVCGCREQVDTRLRQMAMPVQFVGETRITNEDTLRVVKEQGGYVRTEVESYLARGVGLTNSQVPVASSNRFYTANPVGIPRNWGINFEKTGKVRKIDSRAIEQHLDQGEVVLLTSLGYSPSGDVFNTMSDQLAVSAARELRASKIIFLTEGFQFRDGREGERQ
;
A
#
# COMPACT_ATOMS: atom_id res chain seq x y z
N ALA A 1 13.71 45.30 -0.64
CA ALA A 1 12.88 44.34 -1.39
C ALA A 1 13.84 43.27 -1.90
N GLU A 2 14.22 42.35 -1.00
CA GLU A 2 15.05 41.20 -1.34
C GLU A 2 14.13 40.17 -1.97
N ALA A 3 14.37 39.89 -3.26
CA ALA A 3 13.80 38.76 -3.94
C ALA A 3 14.50 37.51 -3.40
N SER A 4 13.77 36.69 -2.65
CA SER A 4 14.20 35.35 -2.26
C SER A 4 14.33 34.48 -3.50
N GLU A 5 15.55 34.04 -3.81
CA GLU A 5 15.80 32.96 -4.76
C GLU A 5 15.00 31.72 -4.34
N PRO A 6 14.32 31.01 -5.26
CA PRO A 6 13.69 29.75 -4.92
C PRO A 6 14.81 28.73 -4.66
N ALA A 7 14.85 28.18 -3.45
CA ALA A 7 15.73 27.08 -3.12
C ALA A 7 15.52 25.96 -4.16
N ASP A 8 16.59 25.60 -4.86
CA ASP A 8 16.65 24.46 -5.76
C ASP A 8 16.03 23.24 -5.07
N ASP A 9 14.97 22.74 -5.69
CA ASP A 9 14.13 21.65 -5.22
C ASP A 9 14.89 20.32 -5.47
N LEU A 10 16.00 20.12 -4.74
CA LEU A 10 16.91 18.97 -4.84
C LEU A 10 16.23 17.60 -4.63
N PHE A 11 14.98 17.59 -4.17
CA PHE A 11 14.18 16.37 -3.94
C PHE A 11 12.99 16.23 -4.90
N SER A 12 12.81 17.16 -5.84
CA SER A 12 11.80 17.07 -6.89
C SER A 12 12.41 16.46 -8.14
N ILE A 13 12.17 15.15 -8.31
CA ILE A 13 12.53 14.42 -9.54
C ILE A 13 11.30 14.43 -10.44
N PRO A 14 11.36 15.05 -11.63
CA PRO A 14 10.28 14.97 -12.59
C PRO A 14 9.99 13.49 -12.93
N PRO A 15 8.72 13.07 -13.08
CA PRO A 15 8.38 11.68 -13.37
C PRO A 15 9.07 11.12 -14.62
N GLU A 16 9.33 11.97 -15.63
CA GLU A 16 10.06 11.64 -16.85
C GLU A 16 11.54 11.28 -16.62
N CYS A 17 12.11 11.69 -15.49
CA CYS A 17 13.50 11.41 -15.13
C CYS A 17 13.65 10.14 -14.29
N ILE A 18 12.57 9.41 -13.98
CA ILE A 18 12.64 8.22 -13.15
C ILE A 18 12.79 6.98 -14.04
N GLU A 19 13.97 6.39 -14.04
CA GLU A 19 14.24 5.11 -14.68
C GLU A 19 13.87 3.95 -13.75
N VAL A 20 13.03 3.03 -14.23
CA VAL A 20 12.67 1.82 -13.49
C VAL A 20 13.61 0.69 -13.91
N VAL A 21 14.53 0.32 -13.02
CA VAL A 21 15.45 -0.80 -13.24
C VAL A 21 14.81 -2.09 -12.69
N PRO A 22 14.77 -3.19 -13.47
CA PRO A 22 14.22 -4.46 -13.03
C PRO A 22 14.96 -5.00 -11.80
N PRO A 23 14.31 -5.86 -11.00
CA PRO A 23 14.90 -6.37 -9.76
C PRO A 23 16.23 -7.07 -10.03
N PHE A 24 17.24 -6.65 -9.29
CA PHE A 24 18.46 -7.41 -9.11
C PHE A 24 18.22 -8.45 -7.99
N ASP A 25 19.03 -9.51 -7.96
CA ASP A 25 19.07 -10.40 -6.80
C ASP A 25 19.46 -9.56 -5.57
N VAL A 26 18.46 -9.17 -4.78
CA VAL A 26 18.69 -8.50 -3.50
C VAL A 26 19.31 -9.54 -2.61
N VAL A 27 20.64 -9.48 -2.48
CA VAL A 27 21.36 -10.22 -1.44
C VAL A 27 20.66 -9.87 -0.12
N PRO A 28 19.99 -10.82 0.54
CA PRO A 28 19.20 -10.52 1.72
C PRO A 28 20.11 -9.83 2.75
N LEU A 29 19.55 -8.91 3.55
CA LEU A 29 20.34 -8.17 4.55
C LEU A 29 21.08 -9.13 5.52
N SER A 30 20.61 -10.37 5.64
CA SER A 30 21.29 -11.47 6.34
C SER A 30 22.64 -11.87 5.74
N ALA A 31 22.86 -11.67 4.44
CA ALA A 31 24.12 -11.90 3.73
C ALA A 31 24.99 -10.63 3.61
N GLN A 32 24.49 -9.47 4.04
CA GLN A 32 25.29 -8.25 4.28
C GLN A 32 25.74 -8.15 5.76
N GLN A 33 25.90 -9.29 6.44
CA GLN A 33 26.45 -9.33 7.80
C GLN A 33 27.78 -8.58 7.84
N GLN A 34 27.75 -7.41 8.47
CA GLN A 34 28.94 -6.76 9.03
C GLN A 34 29.69 -7.80 9.86
N PRO A 35 31.04 -7.82 9.82
CA PRO A 35 31.81 -8.77 10.60
C PRO A 35 31.40 -8.63 12.06
N ALA A 36 31.01 -9.76 12.65
CA ALA A 36 30.54 -9.86 14.02
C ALA A 36 31.58 -9.25 14.97
N GLY A 37 31.33 -8.01 15.38
CA GLY A 37 32.02 -7.34 16.47
C GLY A 37 31.67 -8.05 17.77
N GLN A 38 32.71 -8.60 18.38
CA GLN A 38 32.73 -9.37 19.62
C GLN A 38 31.89 -8.73 20.75
N GLY A 39 31.13 -9.58 21.45
CA GLY A 39 31.04 -9.56 22.91
C GLY A 39 30.52 -8.29 23.60
N GLY A 40 29.20 -8.23 23.78
CA GLY A 40 28.57 -7.63 24.95
C GLY A 40 27.97 -6.22 24.80
N ASN A 41 26.90 -6.02 25.57
CA ASN A 41 26.42 -4.74 26.12
C ASN A 41 25.19 -4.11 25.44
N GLY A 42 24.09 -3.99 26.21
CA GLY A 42 22.88 -3.23 25.85
C GLY A 42 23.11 -1.77 25.45
N HIS A 43 24.34 -1.28 25.53
CA HIS A 43 24.78 0.01 25.01
C HIS A 43 24.59 0.15 23.48
N GLY A 44 24.82 -0.91 22.69
CA GLY A 44 24.62 -0.87 21.24
C GLY A 44 23.15 -0.71 20.84
N PHE A 45 22.26 -1.48 21.49
CA PHE A 45 20.81 -1.37 21.30
C PHE A 45 20.27 -0.01 21.77
N VAL A 46 20.71 0.47 22.95
CA VAL A 46 20.29 1.78 23.46
C VAL A 46 20.74 2.92 22.53
N SER A 47 21.95 2.84 21.97
CA SER A 47 22.44 3.82 21.00
C SER A 47 21.63 3.80 19.69
N MET A 48 21.35 2.60 19.16
CA MET A 48 20.53 2.42 17.96
C MET A 48 19.10 2.95 18.17
N PHE A 49 18.47 2.60 19.29
CA PHE A 49 17.13 3.08 19.64
C PHE A 49 17.07 4.61 19.84
N ARG A 50 18.08 5.20 20.50
CA ARG A 50 18.22 6.66 20.61
C ARG A 50 18.41 7.32 19.24
N GLY A 51 19.12 6.67 18.31
CA GLY A 51 19.25 7.12 16.93
C GLY A 51 17.92 7.15 16.17
N CYS A 52 17.00 6.23 16.48
CA CYS A 52 15.65 6.19 15.90
C CYS A 52 14.67 7.19 16.54
N ALA A 53 14.93 7.67 17.75
CA ALA A 53 14.01 8.52 18.50
C ALA A 53 13.56 9.80 17.75
N PRO A 54 14.44 10.54 17.04
CA PRO A 54 14.02 11.69 16.23
C PRO A 54 13.02 11.33 15.13
N TYR A 55 13.23 10.18 14.46
CA TYR A 55 12.34 9.67 13.41
C TYR A 55 10.97 9.28 13.96
N ILE A 56 10.94 8.63 15.14
CA ILE A 56 9.69 8.31 15.84
C ILE A 56 8.95 9.60 16.20
N ALA A 57 9.65 10.59 16.76
CA ALA A 57 9.05 11.86 17.15
C ALA A 57 8.50 12.64 15.94
N SER A 58 9.20 12.65 14.80
CA SER A 58 8.76 13.36 13.60
C SER A 58 7.58 12.71 12.89
N HIS A 59 7.35 11.41 13.08
CA HIS A 59 6.29 10.66 12.38
C HIS A 59 5.11 10.25 13.25
N ARG A 60 5.20 10.44 14.57
CA ARG A 60 4.06 10.23 15.47
C ARG A 60 2.89 11.13 15.06
N GLY A 61 1.69 10.56 15.01
CA GLY A 61 0.45 11.23 14.63
C GLY A 61 0.27 11.50 13.13
N HIS A 62 1.28 11.21 12.31
CA HIS A 62 1.21 11.41 10.86
C HIS A 62 0.54 10.22 10.17
N ILE A 63 -0.13 10.50 9.04
CA ILE A 63 -0.86 9.48 8.26
C ILE A 63 0.07 8.89 7.22
N PHE A 64 0.24 7.57 7.25
CA PHE A 64 0.97 6.80 6.25
C PHE A 64 -0.02 5.92 5.48
N VAL A 65 0.05 6.00 4.15
CA VAL A 65 -0.70 5.09 3.27
C VAL A 65 0.24 4.01 2.76
N VAL A 66 -0.06 2.76 3.07
CA VAL A 66 0.76 1.60 2.67
C VAL A 66 -0.03 0.77 1.68
N HIS A 67 0.48 0.66 0.46
CA HIS A 67 -0.05 -0.22 -0.57
C HIS A 67 0.60 -1.59 -0.49
N ILE A 68 -0.25 -2.60 -0.32
CA ILE A 68 0.12 -4.02 -0.23
C ILE A 68 -0.47 -4.70 -1.47
N PRO A 69 0.34 -5.01 -2.49
CA PRO A 69 -0.13 -5.71 -3.67
C PRO A 69 -0.50 -7.16 -3.34
N GLY A 70 -1.38 -7.76 -4.15
CA GLY A 70 -1.94 -9.08 -3.87
C GLY A 70 -0.88 -10.18 -3.79
N TYR A 71 0.16 -10.13 -4.63
CA TYR A 71 1.24 -11.11 -4.62
C TYR A 71 1.98 -11.20 -3.28
N MET A 72 1.96 -10.15 -2.45
CA MET A 72 2.68 -10.15 -1.17
C MET A 72 2.09 -11.14 -0.17
N LEU A 73 0.79 -11.44 -0.24
CA LEU A 73 0.12 -12.33 0.71
C LEU A 73 0.72 -13.74 0.74
N ASP A 74 1.13 -14.24 -0.43
CA ASP A 74 1.67 -15.59 -0.58
C ASP A 74 3.19 -15.67 -0.32
N ARG A 75 3.83 -14.54 0.00
CA ARG A 75 5.28 -14.47 0.24
C ARG A 75 5.61 -14.74 1.72
N PRO A 76 6.73 -15.42 2.01
CA PRO A 76 7.15 -15.73 3.38
C PRO A 76 7.50 -14.50 4.21
N VAL A 77 7.76 -13.35 3.58
CA VAL A 77 8.04 -12.07 4.26
C VAL A 77 6.78 -11.37 4.79
N PHE A 78 5.59 -11.79 4.33
CA PHE A 78 4.33 -11.14 4.69
C PHE A 78 4.05 -11.07 6.19
N PRO A 79 4.27 -12.13 6.99
CA PRO A 79 4.06 -12.06 8.43
C PRO A 79 4.98 -11.03 9.10
N SER A 80 6.27 -10.98 8.74
CA SER A 80 7.22 -10.01 9.27
C SER A 80 6.86 -8.58 8.90
N LEU A 81 6.37 -8.36 7.69
CA LEU A 81 5.84 -7.06 7.27
C LEU A 81 4.64 -6.62 8.14
N MET A 82 3.72 -7.53 8.46
CA MET A 82 2.57 -7.20 9.32
C MET A 82 3.01 -6.87 10.75
N GLU A 83 4.05 -7.55 11.25
CA GLU A 83 4.67 -7.20 12.53
C GLU A 83 5.30 -5.79 12.48
N ASP A 84 6.03 -5.45 11.43
CA ASP A 84 6.62 -4.12 11.24
C ASP A 84 5.56 -3.01 11.19
N LEU A 85 4.45 -3.23 10.47
CA LEU A 85 3.31 -2.31 10.43
C LEU A 85 2.67 -2.16 11.81
N SER A 86 2.56 -3.25 12.57
CA SER A 86 2.04 -3.21 13.93
C SER A 86 2.96 -2.41 14.86
N VAL A 87 4.29 -2.51 14.69
CA VAL A 87 5.25 -1.67 15.41
C VAL A 87 5.09 -0.19 15.06
N LEU A 88 4.92 0.17 13.78
CA LEU A 88 4.66 1.56 13.36
C LEU A 88 3.38 2.11 14.02
N TRP A 89 2.32 1.31 14.08
CA TRP A 89 1.09 1.67 14.78
C TRP A 89 1.32 1.91 16.28
N ILE A 90 2.05 1.02 16.98
CA ILE A 90 2.41 1.18 18.41
C ILE A 90 3.21 2.48 18.65
N LEU A 91 4.08 2.85 17.71
CA LEU A 91 4.85 4.10 17.75
C LEU A 91 3.99 5.35 17.53
N GLY A 92 2.71 5.19 17.20
CA GLY A 92 1.70 6.23 17.08
C GLY A 92 1.54 6.77 15.66
N VAL A 93 1.98 6.04 14.64
CA VAL A 93 1.70 6.37 13.23
C VAL A 93 0.26 5.98 12.90
N LYS A 94 -0.47 6.86 12.21
CA LYS A 94 -1.83 6.58 11.72
C LYS A 94 -1.72 5.82 10.40
N LEU A 95 -2.13 4.55 10.38
CA LEU A 95 -1.95 3.68 9.21
C LEU A 95 -3.24 3.53 8.41
N VAL A 96 -3.10 3.71 7.09
CA VAL A 96 -4.10 3.33 6.10
C VAL A 96 -3.49 2.29 5.18
N LEU A 97 -3.99 1.07 5.23
CA LEU A 97 -3.54 -0.04 4.42
C LEU A 97 -4.43 -0.17 3.19
N VAL A 98 -3.84 -0.34 2.00
CA VAL A 98 -4.57 -0.56 0.76
C VAL A 98 -4.14 -1.90 0.18
N CYS A 99 -5.02 -2.88 0.21
CA CYS A 99 -4.72 -4.24 -0.21
C CYS A 99 -5.27 -4.55 -1.60
N GLY A 100 -4.40 -5.02 -2.48
CA GLY A 100 -4.76 -5.64 -3.75
C GLY A 100 -5.10 -7.12 -3.58
N CYS A 101 -5.84 -7.67 -4.53
CA CYS A 101 -6.17 -9.11 -4.60
C CYS A 101 -5.98 -9.69 -6.00
N ARG A 102 -5.18 -9.03 -6.86
CA ARG A 102 -5.08 -9.33 -8.30
C ARG A 102 -4.65 -10.78 -8.54
N GLU A 103 -3.61 -11.22 -7.84
CA GLU A 103 -3.02 -12.56 -7.99
C GLU A 103 -3.94 -13.66 -7.45
N GLN A 104 -4.62 -13.41 -6.34
CA GLN A 104 -5.61 -14.33 -5.77
C GLN A 104 -6.80 -14.51 -6.73
N VAL A 105 -7.28 -13.41 -7.32
CA VAL A 105 -8.33 -13.44 -8.35
C VAL A 105 -7.87 -14.19 -9.59
N ASP A 106 -6.68 -13.93 -10.11
CA ASP A 106 -6.14 -14.63 -11.28
C ASP A 106 -6.00 -16.12 -11.05
N THR A 107 -5.47 -16.51 -9.90
CA THR A 107 -5.33 -17.91 -9.52
C THR A 107 -6.69 -18.60 -9.47
N ARG A 108 -7.70 -17.95 -8.88
CA ARG A 108 -9.04 -18.52 -8.76
C ARG A 108 -9.77 -18.62 -10.10
N LEU A 109 -9.66 -17.61 -10.96
CA LEU A 109 -10.24 -17.64 -12.31
C LEU A 109 -9.63 -18.76 -13.15
N ARG A 110 -8.31 -18.96 -13.10
CA ARG A 110 -7.64 -20.07 -13.79
C ARG A 110 -8.12 -21.43 -13.28
N GLN A 111 -8.29 -21.60 -11.97
CA GLN A 111 -8.83 -22.83 -11.38
C GLN A 111 -10.26 -23.13 -11.84
N MET A 112 -11.06 -22.09 -12.09
CA MET A 112 -12.43 -22.21 -12.61
C MET A 112 -12.47 -22.31 -14.15
N ALA A 113 -11.32 -22.34 -14.83
CA ALA A 113 -11.21 -22.27 -16.29
C ALA A 113 -11.92 -21.05 -16.91
N MET A 114 -12.01 -19.95 -16.16
CA MET A 114 -12.58 -18.68 -16.62
C MET A 114 -11.51 -17.82 -17.30
N PRO A 115 -11.88 -17.05 -18.34
CA PRO A 115 -10.92 -16.21 -19.05
C PRO A 115 -10.45 -15.04 -18.18
N VAL A 116 -9.15 -14.83 -18.15
CA VAL A 116 -8.52 -13.67 -17.52
C VAL A 116 -8.25 -12.64 -18.61
N GLN A 117 -8.99 -11.52 -18.60
CA GLN A 117 -8.90 -10.49 -19.63
C GLN A 117 -8.39 -9.16 -19.06
N PHE A 118 -7.38 -8.60 -19.73
CA PHE A 118 -6.79 -7.31 -19.40
C PHE A 118 -6.73 -6.43 -20.65
N VAL A 119 -6.91 -5.13 -20.45
CA VAL A 119 -6.66 -4.10 -21.45
C VAL A 119 -5.70 -3.09 -20.82
N GLY A 120 -4.46 -3.07 -21.30
CA GLY A 120 -3.36 -2.42 -20.59
C GLY A 120 -3.17 -3.06 -19.21
N GLU A 121 -3.19 -2.25 -18.16
CA GLU A 121 -3.07 -2.71 -16.76
C GLU A 121 -4.42 -2.99 -16.10
N THR A 122 -5.53 -2.66 -16.76
CA THR A 122 -6.86 -2.72 -16.18
C THR A 122 -7.56 -4.02 -16.55
N ARG A 123 -8.08 -4.75 -15.55
CA ARG A 123 -8.87 -5.96 -15.75
C ARG A 123 -10.26 -5.61 -16.31
N ILE A 124 -10.76 -6.39 -17.25
CA ILE A 124 -12.18 -6.38 -17.61
C ILE A 124 -12.91 -7.27 -16.61
N THR A 125 -13.88 -6.71 -15.88
CA THR A 125 -14.60 -7.43 -14.82
C THR A 125 -16.06 -7.60 -15.21
N ASN A 126 -16.45 -8.79 -15.67
CA ASN A 126 -17.86 -9.15 -15.84
C ASN A 126 -18.50 -9.59 -14.51
N GLU A 127 -19.80 -9.87 -14.48
CA GLU A 127 -20.51 -10.22 -13.23
C GLU A 127 -19.96 -11.49 -12.56
N ASP A 128 -19.64 -12.53 -13.34
CA ASP A 128 -19.06 -13.77 -12.82
C ASP A 128 -17.65 -13.54 -12.25
N THR A 129 -16.82 -12.73 -12.94
CA THR A 129 -15.51 -12.34 -12.44
C THR A 129 -15.65 -11.47 -11.18
N LEU A 130 -16.64 -10.58 -11.12
CA LEU A 130 -16.90 -9.75 -9.95
C LEU A 130 -17.23 -10.60 -8.73
N ARG A 131 -17.98 -11.70 -8.90
CA ARG A 131 -18.21 -12.67 -7.82
C ARG A 131 -16.88 -13.22 -7.28
N VAL A 132 -15.98 -13.65 -8.17
CA VAL A 132 -14.64 -14.13 -7.75
C VAL A 132 -13.84 -13.03 -7.06
N VAL A 133 -13.91 -11.78 -7.55
CA VAL A 133 -13.26 -10.64 -6.91
C VAL A 133 -13.83 -10.39 -5.50
N LYS A 134 -15.15 -10.52 -5.30
CA LYS A 134 -15.78 -10.40 -3.97
C LYS A 134 -15.27 -11.50 -3.02
N GLU A 135 -15.19 -12.74 -3.50
CA GLU A 135 -14.68 -13.88 -2.71
C GLU A 135 -13.21 -13.67 -2.31
N GLN A 136 -12.35 -13.34 -3.28
CA GLN A 136 -10.92 -13.15 -3.03
C GLN A 136 -10.61 -11.85 -2.26
N GLY A 137 -11.37 -10.78 -2.49
CA GLY A 137 -11.26 -9.55 -1.70
C GLY A 137 -11.60 -9.77 -0.22
N GLY A 138 -12.61 -10.59 0.07
CA GLY A 138 -12.92 -11.03 1.44
C GLY A 138 -11.83 -11.90 2.06
N TYR A 139 -11.27 -12.83 1.28
CA TYR A 139 -10.12 -13.64 1.71
C TYR A 139 -8.91 -12.77 2.09
N VAL A 140 -8.46 -11.88 1.19
CA VAL A 140 -7.33 -10.97 1.44
C VAL A 140 -7.56 -10.10 2.67
N ARG A 141 -8.77 -9.53 2.81
CA ARG A 141 -9.13 -8.73 3.98
C ARG A 141 -8.98 -9.53 5.28
N THR A 142 -9.51 -10.75 5.29
CA THR A 142 -9.53 -11.62 6.47
C THR A 142 -8.12 -12.04 6.87
N GLU A 143 -7.25 -12.34 5.90
CA GLU A 143 -5.84 -12.64 6.15
C GLU A 143 -5.12 -11.46 6.79
N VAL A 144 -5.23 -10.26 6.22
CA VAL A 144 -4.60 -9.04 6.77
C VAL A 144 -5.09 -8.74 8.18
N GLU A 145 -6.42 -8.79 8.41
CA GLU A 145 -7.00 -8.61 9.74
C GLU A 145 -6.50 -9.68 10.72
N SER A 146 -6.36 -10.95 10.29
CA SER A 146 -5.81 -12.03 11.13
C SER A 146 -4.38 -11.75 11.57
N TYR A 147 -3.51 -11.29 10.67
CA TYR A 147 -2.12 -10.98 11.03
C TYR A 147 -2.02 -9.80 11.99
N LEU A 148 -2.79 -8.72 11.76
CA LEU A 148 -2.83 -7.56 12.64
C LEU A 148 -3.41 -7.89 14.02
N ALA A 149 -4.38 -8.81 14.09
CA ALA A 149 -4.97 -9.26 15.34
C ALA A 149 -4.02 -10.11 16.21
N ARG A 150 -3.04 -10.80 15.61
CA ARG A 150 -2.03 -11.57 16.36
C ARG A 150 -1.13 -10.68 17.22
N GLY A 151 -1.02 -9.40 16.86
CA GLY A 151 -0.20 -8.41 17.56
C GLY A 151 1.30 -8.68 17.42
N VAL A 152 2.10 -7.78 17.99
CA VAL A 152 3.56 -7.95 18.07
C VAL A 152 3.87 -8.78 19.31
N GLY A 153 4.69 -9.83 19.18
CA GLY A 153 4.97 -10.88 20.18
C GLY A 153 5.49 -10.45 21.56
N LEU A 154 5.51 -9.15 21.88
CA LEU A 154 5.90 -8.59 23.18
C LEU A 154 4.76 -7.83 23.88
N THR A 155 3.68 -7.44 23.19
CA THR A 155 2.70 -6.49 23.76
C THR A 155 1.26 -7.00 23.87
N ASN A 156 0.92 -8.20 23.35
CA ASN A 156 -0.47 -8.70 23.25
C ASN A 156 -1.47 -7.64 22.74
N SER A 157 -0.99 -6.58 22.09
CA SER A 157 -1.77 -5.44 21.68
C SER A 157 -2.36 -5.78 20.33
N GLN A 158 -3.62 -6.21 20.36
CA GLN A 158 -4.39 -6.44 19.15
C GLN A 158 -4.54 -5.11 18.45
N VAL A 159 -4.09 -5.02 17.20
CA VAL A 159 -4.25 -3.81 16.40
C VAL A 159 -5.70 -3.75 15.93
N PRO A 160 -6.51 -2.78 16.39
CA PRO A 160 -7.89 -2.69 15.94
C PRO A 160 -7.91 -2.25 14.47
N VAL A 161 -8.68 -2.97 13.65
CA VAL A 161 -8.78 -2.72 12.21
C VAL A 161 -10.19 -2.29 11.86
N ALA A 162 -10.30 -1.16 11.18
CA ALA A 162 -11.54 -0.66 10.60
C ALA A 162 -11.56 -0.93 9.10
N SER A 163 -12.59 -1.61 8.61
CA SER A 163 -12.86 -1.78 7.19
C SER A 163 -14.35 -1.51 6.93
N SER A 164 -14.64 -0.63 5.97
CA SER A 164 -15.98 -0.17 5.67
C SER A 164 -16.16 0.13 4.19
N ASN A 165 -17.37 -0.13 3.68
CA ASN A 165 -17.79 0.26 2.33
C ASN A 165 -17.93 1.79 2.18
N ARG A 166 -17.96 2.54 3.29
CA ARG A 166 -18.11 3.99 3.30
C ARG A 166 -16.81 4.75 3.02
N PHE A 167 -15.66 4.12 3.22
CA PHE A 167 -14.36 4.80 3.13
C PHE A 167 -14.06 5.39 1.76
N TYR A 168 -14.61 4.79 0.70
CA TYR A 168 -14.57 5.41 -0.61
C TYR A 168 -15.74 4.96 -1.49
N THR A 169 -16.01 5.77 -2.50
CA THR A 169 -16.98 5.45 -3.55
C THR A 169 -16.26 5.23 -4.87
N ALA A 170 -16.78 4.32 -5.67
CA ALA A 170 -16.30 4.03 -7.01
C ALA A 170 -17.40 4.29 -8.04
N ASN A 171 -16.97 4.71 -9.23
CA ASN A 171 -17.81 4.83 -10.42
C ASN A 171 -17.28 3.88 -11.50
N PRO A 172 -18.14 3.40 -12.41
CA PRO A 172 -17.69 2.59 -13.54
C PRO A 172 -16.67 3.36 -14.38
N VAL A 173 -15.64 2.65 -14.86
CA VAL A 173 -14.72 3.20 -15.88
C VAL A 173 -15.49 3.48 -17.19
N GLY A 174 -16.52 2.68 -17.46
CA GLY A 174 -17.33 2.77 -18.66
C GLY A 174 -16.56 2.30 -19.90
N ILE A 175 -16.78 2.98 -21.02
CA ILE A 175 -16.08 2.75 -22.28
C ILE A 175 -15.08 3.89 -22.47
N PRO A 176 -13.82 3.73 -22.07
CA PRO A 176 -12.83 4.78 -22.26
C PRO A 176 -12.61 4.99 -23.77
N ARG A 177 -12.60 6.27 -24.16
CA ARG A 177 -12.53 6.74 -25.55
C ARG A 177 -11.32 6.19 -26.32
N ASN A 178 -10.27 5.80 -25.59
CA ASN A 178 -9.00 5.33 -26.13
C ASN A 178 -9.02 3.86 -26.55
N TRP A 179 -9.82 3.02 -25.89
CA TRP A 179 -9.86 1.57 -26.16
C TRP A 179 -11.16 1.11 -26.81
N GLY A 180 -12.28 1.83 -26.61
CA GLY A 180 -13.57 1.42 -27.16
C GLY A 180 -14.14 0.12 -26.57
N ILE A 181 -13.52 -0.43 -25.52
CA ILE A 181 -13.93 -1.67 -24.85
C ILE A 181 -14.73 -1.33 -23.59
N ASN A 182 -15.79 -2.09 -23.31
CA ASN A 182 -16.57 -1.95 -22.09
C ASN A 182 -15.88 -2.69 -20.94
N PHE A 183 -15.51 -1.97 -19.89
CA PHE A 183 -14.88 -2.55 -18.70
C PHE A 183 -15.89 -3.06 -17.67
N GLU A 184 -17.20 -2.99 -17.97
CA GLU A 184 -18.31 -3.54 -17.19
C GLU A 184 -18.28 -3.13 -15.71
N LYS A 185 -17.97 -4.06 -14.80
CA LYS A 185 -17.91 -3.86 -13.35
C LYS A 185 -16.54 -3.43 -12.85
N THR A 186 -15.64 -3.01 -13.72
CA THR A 186 -14.40 -2.34 -13.29
C THR A 186 -14.66 -0.86 -13.02
N GLY A 187 -14.21 -0.41 -11.85
CA GLY A 187 -14.44 0.93 -11.33
C GLY A 187 -13.17 1.74 -11.18
N LYS A 188 -13.36 3.05 -11.12
CA LYS A 188 -12.37 4.04 -10.72
C LYS A 188 -12.83 4.71 -9.43
N VAL A 189 -11.88 5.06 -8.57
CA VAL A 189 -12.15 5.85 -7.37
C VAL A 189 -12.80 7.18 -7.75
N ARG A 190 -13.97 7.44 -7.18
CA ARG A 190 -14.70 8.70 -7.35
C ARG A 190 -14.37 9.68 -6.23
N LYS A 191 -14.48 9.24 -4.99
CA LYS A 191 -14.29 10.06 -3.79
C LYS A 191 -13.88 9.20 -2.60
N ILE A 192 -12.89 9.67 -1.85
CA ILE A 192 -12.53 9.13 -0.53
C ILE A 192 -13.31 9.92 0.54
N ASP A 193 -13.90 9.23 1.52
CA ASP A 193 -14.50 9.87 2.70
C ASP A 193 -13.41 10.09 3.76
N SER A 194 -12.58 11.13 3.55
CA SER A 194 -11.45 11.45 4.42
C SER A 194 -11.88 11.65 5.86
N ARG A 195 -13.02 12.31 6.10
CA ARG A 195 -13.57 12.54 7.44
C ARG A 195 -13.85 11.22 8.17
N ALA A 196 -14.50 10.27 7.49
CA ALA A 196 -14.78 8.97 8.11
C ALA A 196 -13.47 8.23 8.44
N ILE A 197 -12.51 8.22 7.51
CA ILE A 197 -11.21 7.57 7.73
C ILE A 197 -10.47 8.22 8.91
N GLU A 198 -10.36 9.54 8.93
CA GLU A 198 -9.68 10.30 10.01
C GLU A 198 -10.31 10.01 11.37
N GLN A 199 -11.64 9.89 11.46
CA GLN A 199 -12.32 9.52 12.71
C GLN A 199 -11.89 8.15 13.26
N HIS A 200 -11.68 7.17 12.39
CA HIS A 200 -11.17 5.85 12.79
C HIS A 200 -9.68 5.92 13.17
N LEU A 201 -8.87 6.66 12.40
CA LEU A 201 -7.47 6.87 12.72
C LEU A 201 -7.26 7.61 14.06
N ASP A 202 -8.14 8.56 14.40
CA ASP A 202 -8.12 9.29 15.68
C ASP A 202 -8.52 8.41 16.87
N GLN A 203 -9.31 7.35 16.64
CA GLN A 203 -9.63 6.33 17.64
C GLN A 203 -8.49 5.31 17.83
N GLY A 204 -7.40 5.44 17.07
CA GLY A 204 -6.27 4.52 17.12
C GLY A 204 -6.50 3.25 16.31
N GLU A 205 -7.46 3.23 15.38
CA GLU A 205 -7.69 2.09 14.49
C GLU A 205 -6.82 2.20 13.23
N VAL A 206 -6.42 1.04 12.70
CA VAL A 206 -5.83 0.93 11.36
C VAL A 206 -6.95 0.84 10.34
N VAL A 207 -6.93 1.71 9.33
CA VAL A 207 -7.95 1.67 8.27
C VAL A 207 -7.49 0.77 7.15
N LEU A 208 -8.30 -0.23 6.81
CA LEU A 208 -8.05 -1.16 5.72
C LEU A 208 -8.98 -0.86 4.54
N LEU A 209 -8.39 -0.53 3.40
CA LEU A 209 -9.06 -0.33 2.11
C LEU A 209 -8.80 -1.55 1.23
N THR A 210 -9.87 -2.15 0.72
CA THR A 210 -9.80 -3.25 -0.27
C THR A 210 -10.06 -2.71 -1.67
N SER A 211 -9.81 -3.52 -2.70
CA SER A 211 -10.10 -3.19 -4.10
C SER A 211 -11.61 -3.08 -4.43
N LEU A 212 -12.50 -3.42 -3.50
CA LEU A 212 -13.96 -3.39 -3.71
C LEU A 212 -14.55 -2.02 -3.42
N GLY A 213 -14.95 -1.32 -4.48
CA GLY A 213 -15.55 0.01 -4.40
C GLY A 213 -17.06 -0.03 -4.60
N TYR A 214 -17.78 0.87 -3.93
CA TYR A 214 -19.24 0.91 -3.98
C TYR A 214 -19.72 2.21 -4.63
N SER A 215 -20.74 2.12 -5.47
CA SER A 215 -21.47 3.29 -5.97
C SER A 215 -22.54 3.73 -4.96
N PRO A 216 -22.94 5.03 -4.95
CA PRO A 216 -24.11 5.48 -4.20
C PRO A 216 -25.40 4.70 -4.51
N SER A 217 -25.49 4.07 -5.68
CA SER A 217 -26.63 3.21 -6.07
C SER A 217 -26.58 1.80 -5.48
N GLY A 218 -25.50 1.43 -4.77
CA GLY A 218 -25.31 0.08 -4.19
C GLY A 218 -24.56 -0.91 -5.09
N ASP A 219 -24.21 -0.53 -6.32
CA ASP A 219 -23.39 -1.35 -7.21
C ASP A 219 -21.95 -1.51 -6.68
N VAL A 220 -21.37 -2.68 -6.89
CA VAL A 220 -19.99 -3.00 -6.51
C VAL A 220 -19.10 -3.03 -7.74
N PHE A 221 -17.92 -2.45 -7.63
CA PHE A 221 -16.92 -2.37 -8.68
C PHE A 221 -15.55 -2.85 -8.21
N ASN A 222 -14.83 -3.50 -9.10
CA ASN A 222 -13.43 -3.84 -8.91
C ASN A 222 -12.55 -2.62 -9.24
N THR A 223 -11.85 -2.09 -8.26
CA THR A 223 -11.02 -0.88 -8.37
C THR A 223 -9.54 -1.22 -8.27
N MET A 224 -8.70 -0.51 -9.03
CA MET A 224 -7.25 -0.68 -8.96
C MET A 224 -6.71 -0.22 -7.60
N SER A 225 -6.07 -1.11 -6.85
CA SER A 225 -5.52 -0.82 -5.51
C SER A 225 -4.46 0.28 -5.54
N ASP A 226 -3.68 0.36 -6.61
CA ASP A 226 -2.60 1.35 -6.76
C ASP A 226 -3.19 2.77 -6.85
N GLN A 227 -4.20 2.95 -7.72
CA GLN A 227 -4.92 4.22 -7.86
C GLN A 227 -5.70 4.57 -6.59
N LEU A 228 -6.19 3.57 -5.87
CA LEU A 228 -6.85 3.75 -4.57
C LEU A 228 -5.87 4.26 -3.52
N ALA A 229 -4.65 3.71 -3.45
CA ALA A 229 -3.61 4.19 -2.55
C ALA A 229 -3.21 5.64 -2.83
N VAL A 230 -2.97 5.98 -4.10
CA VAL A 230 -2.66 7.36 -4.51
C VAL A 230 -3.81 8.32 -4.16
N SER A 231 -5.05 7.91 -4.46
CA SER A 231 -6.23 8.74 -4.16
C SER A 231 -6.40 8.93 -2.66
N ALA A 232 -6.26 7.86 -1.86
CA ALA A 232 -6.34 7.92 -0.40
C ALA A 232 -5.25 8.85 0.17
N ALA A 233 -4.00 8.68 -0.26
CA ALA A 233 -2.89 9.52 0.21
C ALA A 233 -3.11 11.00 -0.10
N ARG A 234 -3.60 11.31 -1.30
CA ARG A 234 -3.88 12.69 -1.71
C ARG A 234 -5.01 13.31 -0.90
N GLU A 235 -6.14 12.61 -0.75
CA GLU A 235 -7.31 13.14 -0.04
C GLU A 235 -7.09 13.26 1.47
N LEU A 236 -6.31 12.34 2.07
CA LEU A 236 -5.95 12.37 3.49
C LEU A 236 -4.74 13.27 3.79
N ARG A 237 -4.12 13.86 2.75
CA ARG A 237 -2.86 14.61 2.86
C ARG A 237 -1.79 13.82 3.64
N ALA A 238 -1.68 12.55 3.30
CA ALA A 238 -0.77 11.63 3.97
C ALA A 238 0.67 12.13 3.84
N SER A 239 1.43 11.98 4.92
CA SER A 239 2.83 12.43 4.98
C SER A 239 3.75 11.52 4.18
N LYS A 240 3.36 10.25 4.04
CA LYS A 240 4.06 9.26 3.22
C LYS A 240 3.06 8.33 2.54
N ILE A 241 3.40 7.94 1.31
CA ILE A 241 2.82 6.80 0.61
C ILE A 241 3.94 5.78 0.37
N ILE A 242 3.68 4.52 0.72
CA ILE A 242 4.65 3.43 0.63
C ILE A 242 4.06 2.37 -0.31
N PHE A 243 4.73 2.11 -1.42
CA PHE A 243 4.39 1.00 -2.33
C PHE A 243 5.34 -0.15 -2.06
N LEU A 244 4.78 -1.32 -1.77
CA LEU A 244 5.56 -2.55 -1.73
C LEU A 244 5.65 -3.10 -3.15
N THR A 245 6.88 -3.32 -3.62
CA THR A 245 7.16 -3.74 -4.99
C THR A 245 8.12 -4.93 -5.00
N GLU A 246 8.19 -5.69 -6.09
CA GLU A 246 9.11 -6.82 -6.23
C GLU A 246 10.54 -6.35 -6.56
N GLY A 247 11.13 -5.46 -5.76
CA GLY A 247 12.54 -5.07 -5.86
C GLY A 247 12.89 -4.14 -7.03
N PHE A 248 11.91 -3.49 -7.65
CA PHE A 248 12.17 -2.47 -8.67
C PHE A 248 12.92 -1.29 -8.05
N GLN A 249 14.01 -0.87 -8.70
CA GLN A 249 14.71 0.35 -8.32
C GLN A 249 14.22 1.52 -9.17
N PHE A 250 13.94 2.63 -8.52
CA PHE A 250 13.73 3.92 -9.18
C PHE A 250 15.05 4.68 -9.15
N ARG A 251 15.64 4.93 -10.31
CA ARG A 251 16.87 5.73 -10.45
C ARG A 251 16.54 7.09 -11.06
N ASP A 252 17.22 8.13 -10.61
CA ASP A 252 17.17 9.43 -11.29
C ASP A 252 18.07 9.36 -12.52
N GLY A 253 17.48 9.35 -13.71
CA GLY A 253 18.17 9.36 -15.00
C GLY A 253 19.05 10.60 -15.21
N ARG A 254 18.87 11.67 -14.41
CA ARG A 254 19.75 12.85 -14.44
C ARG A 254 21.14 12.59 -13.87
N GLU A 255 21.33 11.52 -13.09
CA GLU A 255 22.66 11.13 -12.61
C GLU A 255 23.57 10.55 -13.73
N GLY A 256 23.00 10.20 -14.90
CA GLY A 256 23.76 9.73 -16.07
C GLY A 256 24.42 10.83 -16.91
N GLU A 257 23.99 12.09 -16.81
CA GLU A 257 24.51 13.22 -17.60
C GLU A 257 25.54 14.09 -16.86
N ARG A 258 25.84 13.78 -15.59
CA ARG A 258 26.90 14.43 -14.82
C ARG A 258 28.17 13.59 -14.82
N GLN A 259 28.83 13.49 -15.97
CA GLN A 259 30.27 13.16 -16.07
C GLN A 259 31.00 14.25 -16.84
#